data_AF-A0A921BED5-F1
#
_entry.id   AF-A0A921BED5-F1
#
_cell.length_a   1.000
_cell.length_b   1.000
_cell.length_c   1.000
_cell.angle_alpha   90.00
_cell.angle_beta   90.00
_cell.angle_gamma   90.00
#
_symmetry.space_group_name_H-M   'P 1'
#
loop_
_entity.id
_entity.type
_entity.pdbx_description
1 polymer ?
#
loop_
_entity_poly.entity_id
_entity_poly.type
_entity_poly.pdbx_seq_one_letter_code
_entity_poly.pdbx_strand_id
1 'polypeptide(L)'
;MDALAPSALRKHIDSGKLDPVYLVLGTDEYEKDEIVETFEAVVEEELRPFNVERFDGLDAVSQSPKLSLGNVLDGLQMLPMITSKRVVIVQRAELLLQPTRESETTSRYLALFEEYLGDPAQDSDFGIDCRELG
;
A
#
# COMPACT_ATOMS: atom_id res chain seq x y z
N MET A 1 7.90 12.50 -5.99
CA MET A 1 6.74 12.34 -5.09
C MET A 1 6.42 13.72 -4.53
N ASP A 2 5.26 14.25 -4.90
CA ASP A 2 4.79 15.53 -4.40
C ASP A 2 3.97 15.31 -3.14
N ALA A 3 4.18 16.13 -2.11
CA ALA A 3 3.43 16.02 -0.86
C ALA A 3 2.00 16.57 -1.07
N LEU A 4 0.99 15.74 -0.78
CA LEU A 4 -0.42 16.10 -0.88
C LEU A 4 -1.06 16.14 0.50
N ALA A 5 -1.79 17.22 0.79
CA ALA A 5 -2.69 17.24 1.95
C ALA A 5 -3.89 16.31 1.71
N PRO A 6 -4.55 15.75 2.74
CA PRO A 6 -5.68 14.83 2.57
C PRO A 6 -6.83 15.37 1.71
N SER A 7 -7.13 16.67 1.84
CA SER A 7 -8.13 17.34 1.00
C SER A 7 -7.73 17.47 -0.47
N ALA A 8 -6.43 17.54 -0.76
CA ALA A 8 -5.91 17.54 -2.12
C ALA A 8 -5.87 16.13 -2.70
N LEU A 9 -5.57 15.11 -1.88
CA LEU A 9 -5.63 13.70 -2.26
C LEU A 9 -7.03 13.29 -2.74
N ARG A 10 -8.09 13.69 -2.00
CA ARG A 10 -9.49 13.43 -2.40
C ARG A 10 -9.80 13.99 -3.79
N LYS A 11 -9.40 15.23 -4.07
CA LYS A 11 -9.56 15.86 -5.39
C LYS A 11 -8.74 15.15 -6.48
N HIS A 12 -7.56 14.66 -6.13
CA HIS A 12 -6.70 13.92 -7.04
C HIS A 12 -7.32 12.57 -7.41
N ILE A 13 -7.89 11.85 -6.42
CA ILE A 13 -8.66 10.63 -6.63
C ILE A 13 -9.86 10.87 -7.56
N ASP A 14 -10.64 11.92 -7.30
CA ASP A 14 -11.79 12.29 -8.14
C ASP A 14 -11.40 12.63 -9.59
N SER A 15 -10.15 13.04 -9.82
CA SER A 15 -9.65 13.35 -11.16
C SER A 15 -9.41 12.10 -12.03
N GLY A 16 -9.40 10.91 -11.42
CA GLY A 16 -9.17 9.63 -12.07
C GLY A 16 -7.71 9.37 -12.50
N LYS A 17 -6.81 10.34 -12.30
CA LYS A 17 -5.38 10.25 -12.61
C LYS A 17 -4.58 10.01 -11.34
N LEU A 18 -4.68 8.80 -10.81
CA LEU A 18 -3.91 8.41 -9.64
C LEU A 18 -2.47 8.13 -10.04
N ASP A 19 -1.54 8.60 -9.22
CA ASP A 19 -0.18 8.05 -9.20
C ASP A 19 -0.22 6.58 -8.75
N PRO A 20 0.70 5.74 -9.24
CA PRO A 20 0.68 4.30 -8.95
C PRO A 20 1.12 3.97 -7.52
N VAL A 21 1.82 4.87 -6.82
CA VAL A 21 2.32 4.65 -5.46
C VAL A 21 2.13 5.89 -4.58
N TYR A 22 1.49 5.70 -3.42
CA TYR A 22 1.35 6.71 -2.38
C TYR A 22 2.05 6.27 -1.10
N LEU A 23 2.63 7.23 -0.40
CA LEU A 23 3.14 7.07 0.96
C LEU A 23 2.32 7.96 1.90
N VAL A 24 1.55 7.34 2.78
CA VAL A 24 0.77 8.02 3.81
C VAL A 24 1.65 8.15 5.06
N LEU A 25 1.88 9.37 5.49
CA LEU A 25 2.68 9.70 6.67
C LEU A 25 1.81 10.46 7.68
N GLY A 26 1.85 10.03 8.93
CA GLY A 26 1.13 10.69 10.02
C GLY A 26 1.20 9.89 11.31
N THR A 27 0.69 10.47 12.38
CA THR A 27 0.57 9.84 13.71
C THR A 27 -0.88 9.57 14.12
N ASP A 28 -1.84 10.14 13.40
CA ASP A 28 -3.26 9.95 13.65
C ASP A 28 -3.76 8.74 12.85
N GLU A 29 -3.98 7.62 13.54
CA GLU A 29 -4.47 6.38 12.95
C GLU A 29 -5.88 6.54 12.36
N TYR A 30 -6.72 7.41 12.93
CA TYR A 30 -8.07 7.64 12.41
C TYR A 30 -8.02 8.38 11.07
N GLU A 31 -7.16 9.40 10.96
CA GLU A 31 -6.97 10.14 9.70
C GLU A 31 -6.37 9.23 8.61
N LYS A 32 -5.48 8.30 8.99
CA LYS A 32 -4.94 7.29 8.07
C LYS A 32 -6.00 6.31 7.60
N ASP A 33 -6.85 5.81 8.49
CA ASP A 33 -7.97 4.93 8.13
C ASP A 33 -8.92 5.64 7.15
N GLU A 34 -9.24 6.92 7.34
CA GLU A 34 -10.03 7.68 6.37
C GLU A 34 -9.36 7.77 4.99
N ILE A 35 -8.04 7.93 4.95
CA ILE A 35 -7.27 7.94 3.69
C ILE A 35 -7.34 6.57 3.02
N VAL A 36 -7.16 5.49 3.79
CA VAL A 36 -7.28 4.11 3.31
C VAL A 36 -8.66 3.86 2.72
N GLU A 37 -9.73 4.23 3.43
CA GLU A 37 -11.11 4.14 2.92
C GLU A 37 -11.31 4.93 1.62
N THR A 38 -10.66 6.08 1.50
CA THR A 38 -10.72 6.89 0.27
C THR A 38 -10.09 6.14 -0.93
N PHE A 39 -9.00 5.41 -0.73
CA PHE A 39 -8.41 4.57 -1.78
C PHE A 39 -9.28 3.37 -2.14
N GLU A 40 -9.93 2.73 -1.16
CA GLU A 40 -10.84 1.62 -1.45
C GLU A 40 -12.08 2.04 -2.23
N ALA A 41 -12.55 3.27 -1.99
CA ALA A 41 -13.70 3.83 -2.67
C ALA A 41 -13.47 4.04 -4.18
N VAL A 42 -12.21 3.98 -4.64
CA VAL A 42 -11.87 3.98 -6.06
C VAL A 42 -12.37 2.72 -6.78
N VAL A 43 -12.55 1.63 -6.02
CA VAL A 43 -13.15 0.39 -6.50
C VAL A 43 -14.60 0.31 -6.00
N GLU A 44 -15.51 -0.03 -6.90
CA GLU A 44 -16.92 -0.28 -6.58
C GLU A 44 -17.03 -1.33 -5.46
N GLU A 45 -17.93 -1.10 -4.48
CA GLU A 45 -18.02 -1.90 -3.25
C GLU A 45 -18.12 -3.42 -3.53
N GLU A 46 -18.87 -3.81 -4.54
CA GLU A 46 -19.08 -5.20 -4.97
C GLU A 46 -17.82 -5.85 -5.56
N LEU A 47 -16.90 -5.03 -6.09
CA LEU A 47 -15.65 -5.47 -6.71
C LEU A 47 -14.45 -5.40 -5.75
N ARG A 48 -14.58 -4.73 -4.60
CA ARG A 48 -13.49 -4.61 -3.61
C ARG A 48 -12.93 -5.95 -3.15
N PRO A 49 -13.73 -7.00 -2.85
CA PRO A 49 -13.18 -8.28 -2.41
C PRO A 49 -12.20 -8.96 -3.40
N PHE A 50 -12.21 -8.53 -4.66
CA PHE A 50 -11.36 -9.09 -5.72
C PHE A 50 -10.20 -8.17 -6.10
N ASN A 51 -10.33 -6.87 -5.82
CA ASN A 51 -9.45 -5.84 -6.35
C ASN A 51 -8.78 -5.00 -5.26
N VAL A 52 -9.19 -5.14 -4.00
CA VAL A 52 -8.60 -4.47 -2.86
C VAL A 52 -7.96 -5.53 -1.97
N GLU A 53 -6.65 -5.40 -1.73
CA GLU A 53 -5.89 -6.27 -0.86
C GLU A 53 -5.27 -5.47 0.27
N ARG A 54 -5.59 -5.83 1.51
CA ARG A 54 -5.05 -5.20 2.71
C ARG A 54 -4.02 -6.11 3.36
N PHE A 55 -2.88 -5.51 3.64
CA PHE A 55 -1.77 -6.11 4.35
C PHE A 55 -1.51 -5.32 5.63
N ASP A 56 -1.09 -6.04 6.66
CA ASP A 56 -0.70 -5.45 7.93
C ASP A 56 0.67 -6.00 8.33
N GLY A 57 1.63 -5.10 8.54
CA GLY A 57 2.99 -5.45 8.96
C GLY A 57 3.06 -6.14 10.32
N LEU A 58 2.02 -6.06 11.15
CA LEU A 58 1.93 -6.71 12.45
C LEU A 58 0.74 -7.68 12.48
N ASP A 59 1.02 -8.96 12.74
CA ASP A 59 -0.03 -9.96 12.94
C ASP A 59 -0.78 -9.69 14.25
N ALA A 60 -2.09 -9.46 14.17
CA ALA A 60 -2.90 -9.08 15.33
C ALA A 60 -2.90 -10.15 16.44
N VAL A 61 -2.72 -11.44 16.11
CA VAL A 61 -2.82 -12.56 17.05
C VAL A 61 -1.48 -12.85 17.72
N SER A 62 -0.40 -12.86 16.94
CA SER A 62 0.94 -13.23 17.37
C SER A 62 1.83 -12.04 17.70
N GLN A 63 1.37 -10.81 17.43
CA GLN A 63 2.11 -9.56 17.63
C GLN A 63 3.53 -9.63 17.05
N SER A 64 3.67 -10.37 15.93
CA SER A 64 4.94 -10.65 15.27
C SER A 64 4.81 -10.32 13.79
N PRO A 65 5.87 -9.80 13.14
CA PRO A 65 5.87 -9.58 11.70
C PRO A 65 5.85 -10.94 10.99
N LYS A 66 4.67 -11.33 10.53
CA LYS A 66 4.45 -12.57 9.75
C LYS A 66 4.41 -12.30 8.25
N LEU A 67 4.08 -11.06 7.88
CA LEU A 67 3.99 -10.64 6.51
C LEU A 67 5.40 -10.34 5.97
N SER A 68 5.68 -10.84 4.76
CA SER A 68 6.90 -10.50 4.03
C SER A 68 6.58 -9.50 2.93
N LEU A 69 7.56 -8.69 2.55
CA LEU A 69 7.43 -7.81 1.38
C LEU A 69 7.17 -8.61 0.08
N GLY A 70 7.55 -9.89 0.04
CA GLY A 70 7.17 -10.82 -1.03
C GLY A 70 5.65 -10.97 -1.18
N ASN A 71 4.90 -11.00 -0.07
CA ASN A 71 3.44 -11.09 -0.13
C ASN A 71 2.81 -9.84 -0.76
N VAL A 72 3.37 -8.68 -0.44
CA VAL A 72 2.95 -7.40 -1.03
C VAL A 72 3.25 -7.39 -2.53
N LEU A 73 4.46 -7.82 -2.93
CA LEU A 73 4.86 -7.92 -4.33
C LEU A 73 3.98 -8.88 -5.13
N ASP A 74 3.62 -10.03 -4.55
CA ASP A 74 2.67 -10.96 -5.17
C ASP A 74 1.32 -10.29 -5.42
N GLY A 75 0.82 -9.52 -4.43
CA GLY A 75 -0.40 -8.73 -4.56
C GLY A 75 -0.30 -7.64 -5.63
N LEU A 76 0.84 -6.96 -5.74
CA LEU A 76 1.09 -5.91 -6.74
C LEU A 76 1.13 -6.44 -8.18
N GLN A 77 1.50 -7.70 -8.37
CA GLN A 77 1.61 -8.34 -9.70
C GLN A 77 0.28 -8.92 -10.21
N MET A 78 -0.74 -9.00 -9.37
CA MET A 78 -2.04 -9.50 -9.78
C MET A 78 -2.79 -8.45 -10.61
N LEU A 79 -3.40 -8.89 -11.71
CA LEU A 79 -4.20 -8.02 -12.54
C LEU A 79 -5.55 -7.68 -11.86
N PRO A 80 -6.09 -6.47 -12.08
CA PRO A 80 -7.45 -6.15 -11.70
C PRO A 80 -8.46 -7.11 -12.35
N MET A 81 -9.48 -7.51 -11.59
CA MET A 81 -10.60 -8.31 -12.06
C MET A 81 -11.82 -7.42 -12.31
N ILE A 82 -12.30 -7.39 -13.56
CA ILE A 82 -13.57 -6.74 -13.99
C ILE A 82 -13.54 -5.19 -13.93
N THR A 83 -12.71 -4.60 -13.07
CA THR A 83 -12.41 -3.17 -13.01
C THR A 83 -11.09 -2.85 -13.72
N SER A 84 -10.79 -1.57 -13.89
CA SER A 84 -9.50 -1.09 -14.40
C SER A 84 -8.47 -0.84 -13.30
N LYS A 85 -8.79 -1.13 -12.03
CA LYS A 85 -7.97 -0.71 -10.88
C LYS A 85 -7.82 -1.79 -9.83
N ARG A 86 -6.58 -2.01 -9.39
CA ARG A 86 -6.27 -2.83 -8.22
C ARG A 86 -5.66 -1.97 -7.14
N VAL A 87 -6.19 -2.06 -5.93
CA VAL A 87 -5.69 -1.34 -4.76
C VAL A 87 -4.98 -2.32 -3.83
N VAL A 88 -3.71 -2.05 -3.53
CA VAL A 88 -2.97 -2.77 -2.50
C VAL A 88 -2.64 -1.79 -1.38
N ILE A 89 -3.02 -2.11 -0.16
CA ILE A 89 -2.83 -1.26 1.02
C ILE A 89 -1.94 -2.01 2.01
N VAL A 90 -0.91 -1.34 2.52
CA VAL A 90 -0.01 -1.91 3.54
C VAL A 90 -0.01 -1.01 4.77
N GLN A 91 -0.64 -1.44 5.85
CA GLN A 91 -0.59 -0.79 7.15
C GLN A 91 0.70 -1.14 7.90
N ARG A 92 1.26 -0.17 8.64
CA ARG A 92 2.51 -0.33 9.40
C ARG A 92 3.65 -0.87 8.52
N ALA A 93 3.77 -0.28 7.33
CA ALA A 93 4.73 -0.72 6.33
C ALA A 93 6.19 -0.57 6.80
N GLU A 94 6.47 0.26 7.81
CA GLU A 94 7.79 0.36 8.42
C GLU A 94 8.33 -0.98 8.93
N LEU A 95 7.44 -1.90 9.37
CA LEU A 95 7.84 -3.23 9.83
C LEU A 95 8.34 -4.14 8.70
N LEU A 96 7.98 -3.82 7.46
CA LEU A 96 8.39 -4.54 6.24
C LEU A 96 9.59 -3.86 5.57
N LEU A 97 9.60 -2.53 5.56
CA LEU A 97 10.64 -1.71 4.94
C LEU A 97 11.90 -1.60 5.81
N GLN A 98 11.75 -1.69 7.14
CA GLN A 98 12.84 -1.67 8.11
C GLN A 98 12.76 -2.89 9.05
N PRO A 99 13.00 -4.10 8.52
CA PRO A 99 12.86 -5.33 9.28
C PRO A 99 13.91 -5.43 10.39
N THR A 100 13.50 -5.78 11.61
CA THR A 100 14.42 -5.91 12.78
C THR A 100 15.49 -6.99 12.58
N ARG A 101 15.26 -7.96 11.68
CA ARG A 101 16.22 -9.01 11.32
C ARG A 101 16.40 -9.06 9.82
N GLU A 102 17.62 -8.80 9.39
CA GLU A 102 18.01 -8.95 7.99
C GLU A 102 18.26 -10.43 7.66
N SER A 103 17.70 -10.87 6.55
CA SER A 103 17.94 -12.18 5.95
C SER A 103 18.18 -12.00 4.45
N GLU A 104 18.88 -12.93 3.80
CA GLU A 104 19.10 -12.86 2.34
C GLU A 104 17.77 -12.74 1.56
N THR A 105 16.73 -13.44 2.02
CA THR A 105 15.38 -13.36 1.46
C THR A 105 14.79 -11.97 1.61
N THR A 106 14.93 -11.36 2.79
CA THR A 106 14.44 -10.00 3.06
C THR A 106 15.14 -8.96 2.19
N SER A 107 16.46 -9.03 2.08
CA SER A 107 17.25 -8.14 1.22
C SER A 107 16.88 -8.28 -0.26
N ARG A 108 16.62 -9.51 -0.71
CA ARG A 108 16.15 -9.78 -2.07
C ARG A 108 14.79 -9.11 -2.34
N TYR A 109 13.83 -9.22 -1.41
CA TYR A 109 12.52 -8.59 -1.60
C TYR A 109 12.59 -7.07 -1.56
N LEU A 110 13.44 -6.47 -0.72
CA LEU A 110 13.67 -5.03 -0.71
C LEU A 110 14.21 -4.55 -2.07
N ALA A 111 15.16 -5.27 -2.67
CA ALA A 111 15.68 -4.94 -4.00
C ALA A 111 14.61 -5.05 -5.10
N LEU A 112 13.77 -6.09 -5.06
CA LEU A 112 12.65 -6.23 -6.01
C LEU A 112 11.61 -5.13 -5.85
N PHE A 113 11.35 -4.70 -4.61
CA PHE A 113 10.45 -3.60 -4.34
C PHE A 113 11.01 -2.26 -4.81
N GLU A 114 12.30 -2.01 -4.62
CA GLU A 114 12.98 -0.83 -5.19
C GLU A 114 12.91 -0.82 -6.73
N GLU A 115 13.10 -1.97 -7.37
CA GLU A 115 12.92 -2.12 -8.82
C GLU A 115 11.48 -1.79 -9.25
N TYR A 116 10.48 -2.31 -8.53
CA TYR A 116 9.06 -1.99 -8.77
C TYR A 116 8.77 -0.49 -8.63
N LEU A 117 9.35 0.19 -7.63
CA LEU A 117 9.17 1.64 -7.48
C LEU A 117 9.76 2.45 -8.65
N GLY A 118 10.72 1.88 -9.39
CA GLY A 118 11.28 2.49 -10.60
C GLY A 118 10.37 2.37 -11.83
N ASP A 119 9.55 1.32 -11.92
CA ASP A 119 8.57 1.09 -13.00
C ASP A 119 7.31 0.38 -12.46
N PRO A 120 6.46 1.12 -11.73
CA PRO A 120 5.28 0.51 -11.12
C PRO A 120 4.21 0.21 -12.18
N ALA A 121 3.44 -0.85 -11.95
CA ALA A 121 2.35 -1.21 -12.85
C ALA A 121 1.30 -0.09 -12.91
N GLN A 122 0.95 0.33 -14.13
CA GLN A 122 0.09 1.50 -14.39
C GLN A 122 -1.39 1.27 -14.03
N ASP A 123 -1.80 0.01 -13.88
CA ASP A 123 -3.17 -0.40 -13.56
C ASP A 123 -3.35 -0.75 -12.06
N SER A 124 -2.28 -0.61 -11.25
CA SER A 124 -2.34 -0.78 -9.80
C SER A 124 -2.15 0.55 -9.07
N ASP A 125 -3.12 0.86 -8.21
CA ASP A 125 -3.11 2.01 -7.31
C ASP A 125 -2.60 1.51 -5.93
N PHE A 126 -1.32 1.73 -5.60
CA PHE A 126 -0.70 1.21 -4.38
C PHE A 126 -0.61 2.27 -3.28
N GLY A 127 -1.13 1.95 -2.09
CA GLY A 127 -1.02 2.80 -0.89
C GLY A 127 -0.13 2.16 0.18
N ILE A 128 0.96 2.82 0.53
CA ILE A 128 1.86 2.44 1.63
C ILE A 128 1.52 3.33 2.82
N ASP A 129 1.17 2.75 3.96
CA ASP A 129 1.00 3.51 5.21
C ASP A 129 2.22 3.33 6.12
N CYS A 130 2.90 4.44 6.41
CA CYS A 130 4.08 4.51 7.27
C CYS A 130 3.86 5.48 8.43
N ARG A 131 4.33 5.09 9.60
CA ARG A 131 4.44 5.95 10.79
C ARG A 131 5.60 6.92 10.64
N GLU A 132 5.47 8.17 11.10
CA GLU A 132 6.63 9.06 11.23
C GLU A 132 7.71 8.36 12.10
N LEU A 133 8.93 8.26 11.55
CA LEU A 133 10.12 7.86 12.29
C LEU A 133 10.50 9.03 13.20
N GLY A 134 10.02 8.98 14.44
CA GLY A 134 10.51 9.82 15.54
C GLY A 134 11.86 9.36 16.05
#